data_AF-A0A091BW16-F1
#
_entry.id   AF-A0A091BW16-F1
#
_cell.length_a   1.000
_cell.length_b   1.000
_cell.length_c   1.000
_cell.angle_alpha   90.00
_cell.angle_beta   90.00
_cell.angle_gamma   90.00
#
_symmetry.space_group_name_H-M   'P 1'
#
loop_
_entity.id
_entity.type
_entity.pdbx_description
1 polymer ?
#
loop_
_entity_poly.entity_id
_entity_poly.type
_entity_poly.pdbx_seq_one_letter_code
_entity_poly.pdbx_strand_id
1 'polypeptide(L)'
;MASFHARFEQIHPFADGNGRVGRLILYKECLKEGIIPFIVDDTRKAIYYSALEQFQVYDNHQPLIDYFASEQKFYANYLKNKGFEGNINDNVKRDFIKNLVKIRLRQRHRYLKINIYHYKYNYI
;
A
#
# COMPACT_ATOMS: atom_id res chain seq x y z
N MET A 1 -1.88 4.56 8.74
CA MET A 1 -0.70 5.17 8.09
C MET A 1 -0.17 6.38 8.86
N ALA A 2 -1.02 7.37 9.19
CA ALA A 2 -0.62 8.54 9.99
C ALA A 2 0.06 8.19 11.32
N SER A 3 -0.56 7.33 12.14
CA SER A 3 0.00 6.96 13.45
C SER A 3 1.34 6.22 13.35
N PHE A 4 1.52 5.39 12.32
CA PHE A 4 2.81 4.73 12.07
C PHE A 4 3.88 5.76 11.75
N HIS A 5 3.59 6.66 10.81
CA HIS A 5 4.53 7.68 10.37
C HIS A 5 4.91 8.65 11.49
N ALA A 6 3.93 9.13 12.26
CA ALA A 6 4.16 9.99 13.42
C ALA A 6 5.08 9.32 14.46
N ARG A 7 4.85 8.04 14.75
CA ARG A 7 5.69 7.26 15.66
C ARG A 7 7.09 6.98 15.10
N PHE A 8 7.20 6.68 13.81
CA PHE A 8 8.49 6.45 13.16
C PHE A 8 9.36 7.71 13.23
N GLU A 9 8.81 8.88 12.89
CA GLU A 9 9.52 10.17 12.99
C GLU A 9 9.91 10.51 14.43
N GLN A 10 9.09 10.09 15.41
CA GLN A 10 9.35 10.29 16.84
C GLN A 10 10.45 9.36 17.40
N ILE A 11 10.47 8.10 16.98
CA ILE A 11 11.53 7.14 17.36
C ILE A 11 12.88 7.57 16.77
N HIS A 12 12.85 8.16 15.58
CA HIS A 12 14.03 8.71 14.90
C HIS A 12 15.22 7.72 14.82
N PRO A 13 15.03 6.52 14.25
CA PRO A 13 15.96 5.39 14.43
C PRO A 13 17.30 5.53 13.68
N PHE A 14 17.43 6.45 12.74
CA PHE A 14 18.65 6.64 11.94
C PHE A 14 19.39 7.94 12.34
N ALA A 15 20.70 7.99 12.08
CA ALA A 15 21.50 9.19 12.37
C ALA A 15 21.12 10.41 11.49
N ASP A 16 20.68 10.16 10.25
CA ASP A 16 20.11 11.14 9.33
C ASP A 16 19.14 10.40 8.40
N GLY A 17 18.26 11.15 7.75
CA GLY A 17 17.40 10.66 6.69
C GLY A 17 16.06 10.11 7.17
N ASN A 18 15.74 10.18 8.47
CA ASN A 18 14.46 9.75 9.03
C ASN A 18 13.28 10.31 8.23
N GLY A 19 13.22 11.63 8.02
CA GLY A 19 12.17 12.25 7.22
C GLY A 19 12.04 11.69 5.79
N ARG A 20 13.15 11.37 5.13
CA ARG A 20 13.16 10.78 3.77
C ARG A 20 12.62 9.35 3.82
N VAL A 21 13.11 8.54 4.76
CA VAL A 21 12.69 7.14 4.93
C VAL A 21 11.23 7.05 5.34
N GLY A 22 10.76 7.85 6.30
CA GLY A 22 9.37 7.86 6.75
C GLY A 22 8.39 8.16 5.62
N ARG A 23 8.68 9.18 4.81
CA ARG A 23 7.89 9.51 3.61
C ARG A 23 7.92 8.42 2.55
N LEU A 24 9.07 7.76 2.33
CA LEU A 24 9.15 6.62 1.41
C LEU A 24 8.35 5.42 1.91
N ILE A 25 8.34 5.16 3.22
CA ILE A 25 7.51 4.09 3.80
C ILE A 25 6.02 4.41 3.59
N LEU A 26 5.59 5.65 3.82
CA LEU A 26 4.22 6.09 3.51
C LEU A 26 3.89 5.84 2.03
N TYR A 27 4.74 6.29 1.11
CA TYR A 27 4.52 6.10 -0.32
C TYR A 27 4.37 4.62 -0.69
N LYS A 28 5.29 3.77 -0.18
CA LYS A 28 5.28 2.32 -0.40
C LYS A 28 4.04 1.64 0.16
N GLU A 29 3.62 1.97 1.38
CA GLU A 29 2.41 1.37 1.97
C GLU A 29 1.13 1.83 1.25
N CYS A 30 1.07 3.06 0.75
CA CYS A 30 -0.05 3.50 -0.10
C CYS A 30 -0.16 2.62 -1.35
N LEU A 31 0.96 2.43 -2.05
CA LEU A 31 0.99 1.52 -3.20
C LEU A 31 0.51 0.13 -2.79
N LYS A 32 1.14 -0.48 -1.78
CA LYS A 32 0.82 -1.84 -1.32
C LYS A 32 -0.68 -2.06 -1.08
N GLU A 33 -1.37 -1.08 -0.49
CA GLU A 33 -2.80 -1.15 -0.19
C GLU A 33 -3.71 -0.66 -1.33
N GLY A 34 -3.16 -0.26 -2.49
CA GLY A 34 -3.92 0.29 -3.61
C GLY A 34 -4.50 1.68 -3.34
N ILE A 35 -3.94 2.40 -2.37
CA ILE A 35 -4.29 3.77 -2.01
C ILE A 35 -3.46 4.72 -2.88
N ILE A 36 -4.06 5.86 -3.26
CA ILE A 36 -3.34 6.93 -3.95
C ILE A 36 -2.11 7.34 -3.12
N PRO A 37 -0.88 7.21 -3.64
CA PRO A 37 0.30 7.68 -2.94
C PRO A 37 0.38 9.20 -3.05
N PHE A 38 1.27 9.81 -2.28
CA PHE A 38 1.45 11.26 -2.30
C PHE A 38 2.88 11.64 -1.95
N ILE A 39 3.26 12.85 -2.33
CA ILE A 39 4.57 13.43 -2.07
C ILE A 39 4.35 14.67 -1.20
N VAL A 40 5.10 14.79 -0.12
CA VAL A 40 5.15 16.02 0.67
C VAL A 40 5.99 17.03 -0.10
N ASP A 41 5.31 17.98 -0.75
CA ASP A 41 5.95 19.05 -1.52
C ASP A 41 6.66 20.06 -0.60
N ASP A 42 7.81 20.58 -1.02
CA ASP A 42 8.57 21.56 -0.22
C ASP A 42 7.75 22.83 0.05
N THR A 43 6.86 23.24 -0.85
CA THR A 43 5.96 24.40 -0.67
C THR A 43 4.94 24.21 0.45
N ARG A 44 4.58 22.96 0.77
CA ARG A 44 3.57 22.61 1.78
C ARG A 44 4.18 21.97 3.04
N LYS A 45 5.51 21.91 3.10
CA LYS A 45 6.27 21.25 4.16
C LYS A 45 6.04 21.84 5.55
N ALA A 46 5.78 23.14 5.65
CA ALA A 46 5.42 23.79 6.91
C ALA A 46 4.12 23.24 7.50
N ILE A 47 3.11 23.01 6.65
CA ILE A 47 1.81 22.43 7.06
C ILE A 47 2.02 21.00 7.53
N TYR A 48 2.82 20.22 6.80
CA TYR A 48 3.19 18.86 7.19
C TYR A 48 3.84 18.81 8.58
N TYR A 49 4.82 19.67 8.87
CA TYR A 49 5.49 19.69 10.17
C TYR A 49 4.57 20.12 11.29
N SER A 50 3.73 21.14 11.07
CA SER A 50 2.74 21.56 12.06
C SER A 50 1.73 20.44 12.34
N ALA A 51 1.25 19.74 11.32
CA ALA A 51 0.34 18.61 11.49
C ALA A 51 0.99 17.41 12.21
N LEU A 52 2.29 17.17 11.96
CA LEU A 52 3.07 16.15 12.65
C LEU A 52 3.26 16.47 14.14
N GLU A 53 3.54 17.74 14.46
CA GLU A 53 3.62 18.24 15.84
C GLU A 53 2.27 18.10 16.56
N GLN A 54 1.16 18.46 15.89
CA GLN A 54 -0.20 18.26 16.42
C GLN A 54 -0.43 16.81 16.85
N PHE A 55 0.03 15.85 16.05
CA PHE A 55 -0.06 14.44 16.38
C PHE A 55 0.84 14.10 17.58
N GLN A 56 2.14 14.43 17.50
CA GLN A 56 3.15 13.93 18.44
C GLN A 56 3.06 14.55 19.83
N VAL A 57 2.69 15.83 19.91
CA VAL A 57 2.68 16.60 21.16
C VAL A 57 1.30 16.60 21.80
N TYR A 58 0.25 16.75 21.00
CA TYR A 58 -1.11 16.99 21.49
C TYR A 58 -2.05 15.80 21.29
N ASP A 59 -1.57 14.67 20.78
CA ASP A 59 -2.38 13.50 20.39
C ASP A 59 -3.54 13.87 19.44
N ASN A 60 -3.43 15.00 18.74
CA ASN A 60 -4.42 15.47 17.80
C ASN A 60 -4.08 14.95 16.40
N HIS A 61 -4.71 13.84 16.01
CA HIS A 61 -4.34 13.13 14.78
C HIS A 61 -4.95 13.76 13.52
N GLN A 62 -6.03 14.51 13.68
CA GLN A 62 -6.85 14.98 12.56
C GLN A 62 -6.07 15.86 11.57
N PRO A 63 -5.23 16.82 11.98
CA PRO A 63 -4.47 17.64 11.05
C PRO A 63 -3.57 16.84 10.11
N LEU A 64 -2.92 15.78 10.61
CA LEU A 64 -2.03 14.95 9.79
C LEU A 64 -2.81 14.07 8.82
N ILE A 65 -3.99 13.57 9.24
CA ILE A 65 -4.90 12.82 8.39
C ILE A 65 -5.44 13.71 7.26
N ASP A 66 -5.90 14.92 7.59
CA ASP A 66 -6.42 15.89 6.62
C ASP A 66 -5.34 16.33 5.64
N TYR A 67 -4.13 16.58 6.14
CA TYR A 67 -2.98 16.89 5.32
C TYR A 67 -2.72 15.77 4.28
N PHE A 68 -2.63 14.51 4.72
CA PHE A 68 -2.44 13.37 3.81
C PHE A 68 -3.55 13.23 2.79
N ALA A 69 -4.82 13.34 3.20
CA ALA A 69 -5.95 13.28 2.29
C ALA A 69 -5.88 14.40 1.21
N SER A 70 -5.46 15.61 1.61
CA SER A 70 -5.29 16.72 0.67
C SER A 70 -4.17 16.46 -0.34
N GLU A 71 -3.04 15.91 0.08
CA GLU A 71 -1.92 15.58 -0.81
C GLU A 71 -2.26 14.42 -1.75
N GLN A 72 -3.02 13.43 -1.28
CA GLN A 72 -3.54 12.36 -2.13
C GLN A 72 -4.47 12.91 -3.22
N LYS A 73 -5.37 13.85 -2.88
CA LYS A 73 -6.24 14.50 -3.86
C LYS A 73 -5.44 15.27 -4.89
N PHE A 74 -4.42 16.02 -4.46
CA PHE A 74 -3.52 16.73 -5.37
C PHE A 74 -2.79 15.76 -6.32
N TYR A 75 -2.22 14.68 -5.77
CA TYR A 75 -1.51 13.68 -6.57
C TYR A 75 -2.42 12.94 -7.55
N ALA A 76 -3.65 12.61 -7.15
CA ALA A 76 -4.65 12.01 -8.05
C ALA A 76 -4.97 12.93 -9.24
N ASN A 77 -5.11 14.24 -9.00
CA ASN A 77 -5.33 15.21 -10.07
C ASN A 77 -4.09 15.36 -10.96
N TYR A 78 -2.90 15.39 -10.37
CA TYR A 78 -1.64 15.40 -11.12
C TYR A 78 -1.54 14.20 -12.07
N LEU A 79 -1.86 12.99 -11.60
CA LEU A 79 -1.86 11.78 -12.42
C LEU A 79 -2.85 11.85 -13.58
N LYS A 80 -4.09 12.30 -13.32
CA LYS A 80 -5.10 12.50 -14.36
C LYS A 80 -4.61 13.45 -15.45
N ASN A 81 -4.01 14.57 -15.05
CA ASN A 81 -3.45 15.57 -15.98
C ASN A 81 -2.28 15.02 -16.81
N LYS A 82 -1.63 13.94 -16.36
CA LYS A 82 -0.58 13.23 -17.10
C LYS A 82 -1.11 12.09 -17.97
N GLY A 83 -2.43 11.92 -18.08
CA GLY A 83 -3.06 10.84 -18.86
C GLY A 83 -2.93 9.46 -18.20
N PHE A 84 -2.70 9.41 -16.89
CA PHE A 84 -2.73 8.14 -16.17
C PHE A 84 -4.18 7.67 -15.98
N GLU A 85 -4.50 6.50 -16.52
CA GLU A 85 -5.80 5.84 -16.44
C GLU A 85 -5.66 4.48 -15.74
N GLY A 86 -6.63 4.12 -14.87
CA GLY A 86 -6.63 2.85 -14.12
C GLY A 86 -6.49 3.04 -12.60
N ASN A 87 -6.58 1.94 -11.84
CA ASN A 87 -6.35 1.99 -10.39
C ASN A 87 -4.87 1.85 -10.08
N ILE A 88 -4.47 2.43 -8.96
CA ILE A 88 -3.16 2.17 -8.37
C ILE A 88 -3.02 0.67 -8.11
N ASN A 89 -1.89 0.10 -8.51
CA ASN A 89 -1.58 -1.32 -8.35
C ASN A 89 -2.53 -2.32 -9.03
N ASP A 90 -3.13 -1.95 -10.17
CA ASP A 90 -3.95 -2.85 -10.99
C ASP A 90 -3.28 -4.20 -11.35
N ASN A 91 -1.94 -4.24 -11.44
CA ASN A 91 -1.20 -5.47 -11.71
C ASN A 91 -1.14 -6.42 -10.48
N VAL A 92 -1.11 -5.89 -9.25
CA VAL A 92 -1.06 -6.72 -8.03
C VAL A 92 -2.34 -7.53 -7.86
N LYS A 93 -3.52 -6.92 -8.13
CA LYS A 93 -4.80 -7.66 -8.19
C LYS A 93 -4.77 -8.73 -9.27
N ARG A 94 -4.26 -8.42 -10.46
CA ARG A 94 -4.11 -9.39 -11.56
C ARG A 94 -3.20 -10.54 -11.18
N ASP A 95 -2.08 -10.28 -10.51
CA ASP A 95 -1.13 -11.32 -10.10
C ASP A 95 -1.68 -12.17 -8.96
N PHE A 96 -2.41 -11.57 -8.01
CA PHE A 96 -3.14 -12.31 -6.98
C PHE A 96 -4.19 -13.24 -7.61
N ILE A 97 -5.01 -12.73 -8.55
CA ILE A 97 -6.00 -13.53 -9.27
C ILE A 97 -5.32 -14.65 -10.09
N LYS A 98 -4.24 -14.34 -10.82
CA LYS A 98 -3.46 -15.35 -11.55
C LYS A 98 -2.93 -16.43 -10.61
N ASN A 99 -2.42 -16.06 -9.44
CA ASN A 99 -1.93 -17.00 -8.44
C ASN A 99 -3.06 -17.86 -7.85
N LEU A 100 -4.23 -17.29 -7.56
CA LEU A 100 -5.42 -18.04 -7.14
C LEU A 100 -5.86 -19.07 -8.20
N VAL A 101 -5.91 -18.65 -9.47
CA VAL A 101 -6.23 -19.55 -10.60
C VAL A 101 -5.21 -20.68 -10.69
N LYS A 102 -3.92 -20.37 -10.57
CA LYS A 102 -2.84 -21.37 -10.59
C LYS A 102 -2.94 -22.37 -9.45
N ILE A 103 -3.29 -21.93 -8.24
CA ILE A 103 -3.54 -22.79 -7.08
C ILE A 103 -4.75 -23.70 -7.33
N ARG A 104 -5.86 -23.14 -7.84
CA ARG A 104 -7.08 -23.92 -8.13
C ARG A 104 -6.84 -24.98 -9.22
N LEU A 105 -6.09 -24.65 -10.28
CA LEU A 105 -5.71 -25.62 -11.31
C LEU A 105 -4.83 -26.75 -10.76
N ARG A 106 -3.88 -26.44 -9.87
CA ARG A 106 -3.04 -27.45 -9.19
C ARG A 106 -3.87 -28.40 -8.33
N GLN A 107 -4.83 -27.89 -7.55
CA GLN A 107 -5.72 -28.73 -6.73
C GLN A 107 -6.60 -29.63 -7.59
N ARG A 108 -7.18 -29.11 -8.68
CA ARG A 108 -7.98 -29.89 -9.63
C ARG A 108 -7.18 -31.02 -10.29
N HIS A 109 -5.95 -30.75 -10.71
CA HIS A 109 -5.08 -31.78 -11.30
C HIS A 109 -4.70 -32.89 -10.30
N ARG A 110 -4.50 -32.52 -9.02
CA ARG A 110 -4.23 -33.49 -7.93
C ARG A 110 -5.45 -34.38 -7.65
N TYR A 111 -6.66 -33.80 -7.63
CA TYR A 111 -7.90 -34.54 -7.43
C TYR A 111 -8.20 -35.53 -8.57
N LEU A 112 -7.99 -35.10 -9.82
CA LEU A 112 -8.13 -35.97 -11.00
C LEU A 112 -7.12 -37.12 -10.98
N LYS A 113 -5.86 -36.87 -10.59
CA LYS A 113 -4.87 -37.95 -10.42
C LYS A 113 -5.34 -38.98 -9.40
N ILE A 114 -5.80 -38.56 -8.22
CA ILE A 114 -6.26 -39.48 -7.16
C ILE A 114 -7.45 -40.33 -7.64
N ASN A 115 -8.44 -39.72 -8.30
CA ASN A 115 -9.59 -40.48 -8.82
C ASN A 115 -9.20 -41.49 -9.91
N ILE A 116 -8.27 -41.14 -10.82
CA ILE A 116 -7.78 -42.08 -11.83
C ILE A 116 -7.07 -43.28 -11.19
N TYR A 117 -6.23 -43.04 -10.16
CA TYR A 117 -5.62 -44.14 -9.42
C TYR A 117 -6.67 -45.00 -8.71
N HIS A 118 -7.68 -44.39 -8.11
CA HIS A 118 -8.74 -45.13 -7.41
C HIS A 118 -9.55 -46.01 -8.36
N TYR A 119 -9.90 -45.53 -9.55
CA TYR A 119 -10.56 -46.33 -10.60
C TYR A 119 -9.66 -47.44 -11.15
N LYS A 120 -8.36 -47.18 -11.29
CA LYS A 120 -7.42 -48.18 -11.82
C LYS A 120 -7.20 -49.36 -10.87
N TYR A 121 -7.34 -49.17 -9.56
CA TYR A 121 -7.05 -50.22 -8.56
C TYR A 121 -8.28 -50.89 -7.93
N ASN A 122 -9.50 -50.40 -8.19
CA ASN A 122 -10.74 -50.99 -7.64
C ASN A 122 -11.62 -51.72 -8.68
N TYR A 123 -11.20 -51.81 -9.94
CA TYR A 123 -11.94 -52.51 -11.00
C TYR A 123 -11.08 -53.57 -11.72
N ILE A 124 -10.08 -54.13 -11.02
CA ILE A 124 -9.31 -55.32 -11.44
C ILE A 124 -9.52 -56.41 -10.39
#